data_AF-A0A7Y5D6P9-F1
#
_entry.id   AF-A0A7Y5D6P9-F1
#
_cell.length_a   1.000
_cell.length_b   1.000
_cell.length_c   1.000
_cell.angle_alpha   90.00
_cell.angle_beta   90.00
_cell.angle_gamma   90.00
#
_symmetry.space_group_name_H-M   'P 1'
#
loop_
_entity.id
_entity.type
_entity.pdbx_description
1 polymer ?
#
loop_
_entity_poly.entity_id
_entity_poly.type
_entity_poly.pdbx_seq_one_letter_code
_entity_poly.pdbx_strand_id
1 'polypeptide(L)'
;MLNWKALGQAEKAAASKKWVIGSIVFSVATILVSLVMPESKSLDAVGRLGGLVLLIVWYYAIGKSQQSYVAAQFGKHYPRRSWTVPLLSALGILIGVMVVAFAVAMVAAIVSGTV
;
A
#
# COMPACT_ATOMS: atom_id res chain seq x y z
N MET A 1 0.27 9.83 11.35
CA MET A 1 1.24 8.72 11.28
C MET A 1 2.24 8.86 12.42
N LEU A 2 2.62 7.75 13.08
CA LEU A 2 3.36 7.79 14.35
C LEU A 2 4.73 8.49 14.25
N ASN A 3 5.42 8.36 13.12
CA ASN A 3 6.74 8.95 12.91
C ASN A 3 6.72 10.48 13.03
N TRP A 4 5.87 11.17 12.26
CA TRP A 4 5.74 12.63 12.35
C TRP A 4 5.15 13.10 13.68
N LYS A 5 4.25 12.32 14.28
CA LYS A 5 3.68 12.63 15.59
C LYS A 5 4.74 12.61 16.69
N ALA A 6 5.66 11.64 16.66
CA ALA A 6 6.79 11.55 17.59
C ALA A 6 7.78 12.73 17.44
N LEU A 7 7.81 13.36 16.26
CA LEU A 7 8.61 14.55 15.97
C LEU A 7 7.89 15.87 16.27
N GLY A 8 6.70 15.83 16.89
CA GLY A 8 5.89 17.03 17.17
C GLY A 8 5.23 17.67 15.94
N GLN A 9 5.29 17.02 14.78
CA GLN A 9 4.78 17.55 13.50
C GLN A 9 3.36 17.01 13.21
N ALA A 10 2.36 17.51 13.95
CA ALA A 10 0.99 16.99 13.89
C ALA A 10 0.32 17.10 12.51
N GLU A 11 0.52 18.23 11.81
CA GLU A 11 -0.05 18.44 10.47
C GLU A 11 0.52 17.46 9.44
N LYS A 12 1.84 17.28 9.43
CA LYS A 12 2.51 16.29 8.57
C LYS A 12 2.05 14.87 8.91
N ALA A 13 1.82 14.59 10.19
CA ALA A 13 1.27 13.31 10.63
C ALA A 13 -0.15 13.07 10.08
N ALA A 14 -1.00 14.10 10.01
CA ALA A 14 -2.33 14.02 9.41
C ALA A 14 -2.25 13.81 7.90
N ALA A 15 -1.38 14.55 7.19
CA ALA A 15 -1.15 14.37 5.76
C ALA A 15 -0.70 12.94 5.43
N SER A 16 0.26 12.38 6.17
CA SER A 16 0.66 10.99 5.98
C SER A 16 -0.45 9.98 6.29
N LYS A 17 -1.33 10.27 7.26
CA LYS A 17 -2.50 9.41 7.56
C LYS A 17 -3.49 9.42 6.39
N LYS A 18 -3.79 10.60 5.83
CA LYS A 18 -4.66 10.74 4.65
C LYS A 18 -4.09 9.98 3.46
N TRP A 19 -2.77 10.07 3.25
CA TRP A 19 -2.11 9.30 2.18
C TRP A 19 -2.31 7.79 2.33
N VAL A 20 -2.05 7.24 3.52
CA VAL A 20 -2.24 5.80 3.78
C VAL A 20 -3.68 5.37 3.53
N ILE A 21 -4.66 6.15 4.02
CA ILE A 21 -6.09 5.87 3.77
C ILE A 21 -6.38 5.91 2.26
N GLY A 22 -5.89 6.93 1.55
CA GLY A 22 -6.04 7.04 0.10
C GLY A 22 -5.43 5.86 -0.65
N SER A 23 -4.26 5.38 -0.22
CA SER A 23 -3.62 4.19 -0.80
C SER A 23 -4.43 2.92 -0.56
N ILE A 24 -4.98 2.73 0.65
CA ILE A 24 -5.86 1.59 0.95
C ILE A 24 -7.13 1.65 0.09
N VAL A 25 -7.79 2.80 0.01
CA VAL A 25 -8.99 3.00 -0.80
C VAL A 25 -8.70 2.72 -2.27
N PHE A 26 -7.60 3.25 -2.80
CA PHE A 26 -7.15 2.98 -4.16
C PHE A 26 -6.95 1.48 -4.40
N SER A 27 -6.20 0.79 -3.54
CA SER A 27 -5.96 -0.65 -3.69
C SER A 27 -7.24 -1.48 -3.64
N VAL A 28 -8.14 -1.19 -2.70
CA VAL A 28 -9.44 -1.88 -2.61
C VAL A 28 -10.29 -1.61 -3.83
N ALA A 29 -10.38 -0.36 -4.30
CA ALA A 29 -11.12 0.00 -5.50
C ALA A 29 -10.57 -0.72 -6.74
N THR A 30 -9.25 -0.78 -6.91
CA THR A 30 -8.63 -1.53 -8.01
C THR A 30 -9.00 -3.00 -7.97
N ILE A 31 -8.94 -3.65 -6.80
CA ILE A 31 -9.34 -5.06 -6.65
C ILE A 31 -10.81 -5.25 -7.04
N LEU A 32 -11.72 -4.44 -6.50
CA LEU A 32 -13.16 -4.55 -6.79
C LEU A 32 -13.46 -4.35 -8.28
N VAL A 33 -12.84 -3.35 -8.90
CA VAL A 33 -13.04 -3.06 -10.32
C VAL A 33 -12.49 -4.17 -11.21
N SER A 34 -11.33 -4.76 -10.86
CA SER A 34 -10.78 -5.93 -11.56
C SER A 34 -11.69 -7.16 -11.49
N LEU A 35 -12.48 -7.34 -10.43
CA LEU A 35 -13.45 -8.44 -10.33
C LEU A 35 -14.64 -8.27 -11.28
N VAL A 36 -15.06 -7.02 -11.54
CA VAL A 36 -16.22 -6.73 -12.41
C VAL A 36 -15.80 -6.66 -13.88
N MET A 37 -14.57 -6.26 -14.17
CA MET A 37 -14.05 -6.05 -15.53
C MET A 37 -12.70 -6.76 -15.76
N PRO A 38 -12.67 -8.11 -15.71
CA PRO A 38 -11.42 -8.88 -15.73
C PRO A 38 -10.63 -8.75 -17.05
N GLU A 39 -11.31 -8.55 -18.19
CA GLU A 39 -10.69 -8.48 -19.52
C GLU A 39 -10.16 -7.09 -19.92
N SER A 40 -10.21 -6.12 -19.00
CA SER A 40 -9.82 -4.75 -19.31
C SER A 40 -8.30 -4.54 -19.25
N LYS A 41 -7.69 -4.37 -20.42
CA LYS A 41 -6.24 -4.08 -20.55
C LYS A 41 -5.80 -2.82 -19.81
N SER A 42 -6.66 -1.80 -19.72
CA SER A 42 -6.34 -0.57 -18.98
C SER A 42 -6.30 -0.80 -17.47
N LEU A 43 -7.19 -1.65 -16.94
CA LEU A 43 -7.18 -2.03 -15.53
C LEU A 43 -5.99 -2.91 -15.18
N ASP A 44 -5.56 -3.79 -16.09
CA ASP A 44 -4.33 -4.58 -15.92
C ASP A 44 -3.09 -3.66 -15.81
N ALA A 45 -2.98 -2.63 -16.67
CA ALA A 45 -1.91 -1.65 -16.57
C ALA A 45 -1.93 -0.89 -15.23
N VAL A 46 -3.11 -0.48 -14.75
CA VAL A 46 -3.26 0.17 -13.43
C VAL A 46 -2.89 -0.79 -12.30
N GLY A 47 -3.27 -2.06 -12.38
CA GLY A 47 -2.92 -3.08 -11.39
C GLY A 47 -1.40 -3.29 -11.28
N ARG A 48 -0.70 -3.32 -12.42
CA ARG A 48 0.75 -3.55 -12.48
C ARG A 48 1.57 -2.33 -12.09
N LEU A 49 1.20 -1.14 -12.59
CA LEU A 49 2.00 0.08 -12.45
C LEU A 49 1.48 1.01 -11.36
N GLY A 50 0.20 0.91 -10.99
CA GLY A 50 -0.45 1.83 -10.06
C GLY A 50 0.24 1.87 -8.70
N GLY A 51 0.66 0.72 -8.17
CA GLY A 51 1.42 0.66 -6.92
C GLY A 51 2.76 1.40 -7.00
N LEU A 52 3.48 1.26 -8.12
CA LEU A 52 4.75 1.94 -8.35
C LEU A 52 4.56 3.45 -8.51
N VAL A 53 3.58 3.87 -9.29
CA VAL A 53 3.23 5.29 -9.46
C VAL A 53 2.85 5.89 -8.12
N LEU A 54 2.00 5.22 -7.35
CA LEU A 54 1.59 5.66 -6.02
C LEU A 54 2.79 5.80 -5.08
N LEU A 55 3.74 4.86 -5.11
CA LEU A 55 4.97 4.93 -4.32
C LEU A 55 5.85 6.13 -4.72
N ILE A 56 6.01 6.37 -6.01
CA ILE A 56 6.79 7.51 -6.53
C ILE A 56 6.13 8.82 -6.09
N VAL A 57 4.82 8.97 -6.29
CA VAL A 57 4.11 10.19 -5.89
C VAL A 57 4.20 10.39 -4.38
N TRP A 58 4.03 9.33 -3.58
CA TRP A 58 4.21 9.39 -2.12
C TRP A 58 5.59 9.91 -1.74
N TYR A 59 6.65 9.38 -2.37
CA TYR A 59 8.02 9.74 -2.04
C TYR A 59 8.26 11.23 -2.27
N TYR A 60 7.85 11.76 -3.43
CA TYR A 60 8.05 13.17 -3.73
C TYR A 60 7.11 14.10 -2.96
N ALA A 61 5.87 13.69 -2.71
CA ALA A 61 4.89 14.53 -2.01
C ALA A 61 5.14 14.60 -0.49
N ILE A 62 5.54 13.50 0.14
CA ILE A 62 5.58 13.38 1.61
C ILE A 62 6.89 12.74 2.09
N GLY A 63 7.28 11.60 1.51
CA GLY A 63 8.37 10.75 2.02
C GLY A 63 9.73 11.46 2.10
N LYS A 64 10.13 12.13 1.03
CA LYS A 64 11.41 12.85 0.92
C LYS A 64 11.56 13.93 1.99
N SER A 65 10.48 14.65 2.31
CA SER A 65 10.49 15.70 3.33
C SER A 65 10.76 15.16 4.74
N GLN A 66 10.36 13.91 5.01
CA GLN A 66 10.62 13.27 6.29
C GLN A 66 12.08 12.87 6.44
N GLN A 67 12.64 12.29 5.37
CA GLN A 67 14.04 11.90 5.35
C GLN A 67 14.95 13.11 5.55
N SER A 68 14.69 14.22 4.84
CA SER A 68 15.50 15.43 4.98
C SER A 68 15.38 16.05 6.37
N TYR A 69 14.16 16.10 6.93
CA TYR A 69 13.93 16.62 8.29
C TYR A 69 14.68 15.82 9.35
N VAL A 70 14.58 14.49 9.29
CA VAL A 70 15.28 13.60 10.22
C VAL A 70 16.79 13.72 10.08
N ALA A 71 17.31 13.78 8.85
CA ALA A 71 18.74 13.94 8.60
C ALA A 71 19.27 15.29 9.14
N ALA A 72 18.51 16.37 8.98
CA ALA A 72 18.87 17.68 9.50
C ALA A 72 18.88 17.73 11.02
N GLN A 73 17.90 17.09 11.68
CA GLN A 73 17.75 17.16 13.13
C GLN A 73 18.65 16.16 13.89
N PHE A 74 18.88 14.98 13.34
CA PHE A 74 19.55 13.88 14.07
C PHE A 74 20.83 13.38 13.39
N GLY A 75 21.12 13.79 12.16
CA GLY A 75 22.29 13.34 11.40
C GLY A 75 22.41 11.82 11.36
N LYS A 76 23.55 11.30 11.83
CA LYS A 76 23.84 9.85 11.89
C LYS A 76 23.27 9.17 13.15
N HIS A 77 22.78 9.92 14.13
CA HIS A 77 22.35 9.41 15.44
C HIS A 77 20.85 9.12 15.51
N TYR A 78 20.15 9.13 14.38
CA TYR A 78 18.73 8.82 14.35
C TYR A 78 18.47 7.34 14.68
N PRO A 79 17.71 7.01 15.75
CA PRO A 79 17.39 5.63 16.08
C PRO A 79 16.40 5.06 15.06
N ARG A 80 16.90 4.19 14.17
CA ARG A 80 16.10 3.53 13.14
C ARG A 80 15.36 2.33 13.73
N ARG A 81 14.09 2.18 13.38
CA ARG A 81 13.31 0.98 13.70
C ARG A 81 13.49 -0.06 12.60
N SER A 82 13.43 -1.34 12.97
CA SER A 82 13.47 -2.43 12.02
C SER A 82 12.25 -2.42 11.08
N TRP A 83 12.46 -2.83 9.83
CA TRP A 83 11.42 -3.06 8.83
C TRP A 83 10.82 -4.46 8.89
N THR A 84 11.33 -5.35 9.75
CA THR A 84 10.85 -6.74 9.85
C THR A 84 9.34 -6.83 10.03
N VAL A 85 8.78 -6.11 11.01
CA VAL A 85 7.33 -6.16 11.29
C VAL A 85 6.50 -5.65 10.11
N PRO A 86 6.77 -4.46 9.52
CA PRO A 86 6.07 -4.02 8.31
C PRO A 86 6.16 -5.01 7.14
N LEU A 87 7.34 -5.57 6.87
CA LEU A 87 7.55 -6.49 5.76
C LEU A 87 6.82 -7.81 5.96
N LEU A 88 6.88 -8.39 7.17
CA LEU A 88 6.14 -9.61 7.50
C LEU A 88 4.63 -9.39 7.46
N SER A 89 4.15 -8.21 7.88
CA SER A 89 2.73 -7.85 7.78
C SER A 89 2.30 -7.75 6.32
N ALA A 90 3.10 -7.10 5.47
CA ALA A 90 2.81 -7.00 4.04
C ALA A 90 2.80 -8.38 3.35
N LEU A 91 3.75 -9.26 3.70
CA LEU A 91 3.80 -10.63 3.22
C LEU A 91 2.57 -11.43 3.66
N GLY A 92 2.17 -11.33 4.93
CA GLY A 92 0.98 -11.99 5.45
C GLY A 92 -0.30 -11.53 4.76
N ILE A 93 -0.44 -10.22 4.50
CA ILE A 93 -1.56 -9.66 3.74
C ILE A 93 -1.57 -10.21 2.31
N LEU A 94 -0.40 -10.24 1.64
CA LEU A 94 -0.29 -10.78 0.29
C LEU A 94 -0.74 -12.24 0.21
N ILE A 95 -0.22 -13.08 1.12
CA ILE A 95 -0.61 -14.50 1.21
C ILE A 95 -2.11 -14.62 1.47
N GLY A 96 -2.66 -13.84 2.41
CA GLY A 96 -4.09 -13.84 2.71
C GLY A 96 -4.94 -13.47 1.49
N VAL A 97 -4.56 -12.44 0.73
CA VAL A 97 -5.24 -12.06 -0.52
C VAL A 97 -5.17 -13.18 -1.55
N MET A 98 -4.02 -13.84 -1.72
CA MET A 98 -3.88 -14.97 -2.65
C MET A 98 -4.77 -16.16 -2.26
N VAL A 99 -4.84 -16.49 -0.97
CA VAL A 99 -5.72 -17.57 -0.46
C VAL A 99 -7.18 -17.24 -0.71
N VAL A 100 -7.62 -16.01 -0.43
CA VAL A 100 -8.99 -15.58 -0.68
C VAL A 100 -9.31 -15.59 -2.17
N ALA A 101 -8.42 -15.08 -3.02
CA ALA A 101 -8.60 -15.08 -4.47
C ALA A 101 -8.71 -16.50 -5.03
N PHE A 102 -7.86 -17.42 -4.57
CA PHE A 102 -7.91 -18.83 -4.94
C PHE A 102 -9.23 -19.48 -4.53
N ALA A 103 -9.68 -19.25 -3.29
CA ALA A 103 -10.94 -19.79 -2.80
C ALA A 103 -12.15 -19.27 -3.61
N VAL A 104 -12.18 -17.97 -3.91
CA VAL A 104 -13.22 -17.36 -4.74
C VAL A 104 -13.21 -17.95 -6.15
N ALA A 105 -12.04 -18.11 -6.77
CA ALA A 105 -11.92 -18.71 -8.09
C ALA A 105 -12.38 -20.18 -8.11
N MET A 106 -12.05 -20.96 -7.07
CA MET A 106 -12.49 -22.34 -6.94
C MET A 106 -14.01 -22.45 -6.78
N VAL A 107 -14.62 -21.61 -5.94
CA VAL A 107 -16.09 -21.55 -5.80
C VAL A 107 -16.74 -21.16 -7.12
N ALA A 108 -16.22 -20.14 -7.81
CA ALA A 108 -16.73 -19.73 -9.11
C ALA A 108 -16.67 -20.87 -10.12
N ALA A 109 -15.55 -21.60 -10.18
CA ALA A 109 -15.36 -22.73 -11.09
C ALA A 109 -16.32 -23.90 -10.82
N ILE A 110 -16.60 -24.21 -9.55
CA ILE A 110 -17.59 -25.22 -9.15
C ILE A 110 -18.99 -24.78 -9.57
N VAL A 111 -19.35 -23.52 -9.32
CA VAL A 111 -20.67 -22.97 -9.68
C VAL A 111 -20.86 -22.91 -11.19
N SER A 112 -19.82 -22.65 -11.98
CA SER A 112 -19.89 -22.66 -13.45
C SER A 112 -19.82 -24.05 -14.08
N GLY A 113 -19.64 -25.13 -13.30
CA GLY A 113 -19.52 -26.50 -13.82
C GLY A 113 -18.27 -26.73 -14.68
N THR A 114 -17.22 -25.94 -14.45
CA THR A 114 -15.94 -26.02 -15.19
C THR A 114 -14.94 -26.98 -14.54
N VAL A 115 -15.28 -27.53 -13.37
CA VAL A 115 -14.55 -28.58 -12.63
C VAL A 115 -15.58 -29.56 -12.07
#